data_AF-A0A8T5HY16-F1
#
_entry.id   AF-A0A8T5HY16-F1
#
_cell.length_a   1.000
_cell.length_b   1.000
_cell.length_c   1.000
_cell.angle_alpha   90.00
_cell.angle_beta   90.00
_cell.angle_gamma   90.00
#
_symmetry.space_group_name_H-M   'P 1'
#
loop_
_entity.id
_entity.type
_entity.pdbx_description
1 polymer ?
#
loop_
_entity_poly.entity_id
_entity_poly.type
_entity_poly.pdbx_seq_one_letter_code
_entity_poly.pdbx_strand_id
1 'polypeptide(L)'
;MNKNIKICYPRKEMIYSFQKEVVAEDIYQAVKIIEEERIERINFDKKKKNEKRENGENEIEENEVRLGSIINLHNKEGICCLERIRNMVSCIENGKDIFEDGKWPNIKLAQMKEGLILFDGHHSLLAYMIAGKKYLSEIPHILIFNCNDSEIKVVFGKLDGDWKKEVVNWQASAGNELCIRREKNMDELFTSLHADICLRNE
;
A
#
# COMPACT_ATOMS: atom_id res chain seq x y z
N MET A 1 12.46 -14.79 9.92
CA MET A 1 11.29 -15.53 9.39
C MET A 1 11.15 -15.08 7.95
N ASN A 2 11.22 -15.97 6.96
CA ASN A 2 11.21 -15.56 5.56
C ASN A 2 9.92 -14.81 5.21
N LYS A 3 10.05 -13.67 4.53
CA LYS A 3 8.92 -12.90 4.03
C LYS A 3 8.87 -13.05 2.52
N ASN A 4 7.68 -13.33 2.01
CA ASN A 4 7.44 -13.30 0.57
C ASN A 4 6.99 -11.88 0.20
N ILE A 5 7.62 -11.29 -0.81
CA ILE A 5 7.22 -10.00 -1.37
C ILE A 5 6.82 -10.23 -2.82
N LYS A 6 5.61 -9.79 -3.18
CA LYS A 6 5.09 -9.85 -4.56
C LYS A 6 4.84 -8.44 -5.04
N ILE A 7 5.42 -8.10 -6.19
CA ILE A 7 5.18 -6.83 -6.88
C ILE A 7 4.29 -7.13 -8.08
N CYS A 8 3.15 -6.47 -8.13
CA CYS A 8 2.11 -6.69 -9.12
C CYS A 8 1.95 -5.45 -10.02
N TYR A 9 1.95 -5.67 -11.33
CA TYR A 9 1.60 -4.67 -12.34
C TYR A 9 0.47 -5.20 -13.22
N PRO A 10 -0.69 -4.52 -13.29
CA PRO A 10 -1.85 -5.00 -14.06
C PRO A 10 -1.71 -4.81 -15.57
N ARG A 11 -0.86 -3.86 -16.03
CA ARG A 11 -0.76 -3.46 -17.45
C ARG A 11 0.44 -4.06 -18.21
N LYS A 12 1.30 -4.82 -17.54
CA LYS A 12 2.41 -5.54 -18.16
C LYS A 12 2.55 -6.86 -17.42
N GLU A 13 2.64 -7.97 -18.15
CA GLU A 13 2.98 -9.30 -17.63
C GLU A 13 4.38 -9.28 -16.97
N MET A 14 4.48 -8.64 -15.81
CA MET A 14 5.71 -8.50 -15.03
C MET A 14 5.33 -8.68 -13.56
N ILE A 15 5.06 -9.93 -13.19
CA ILE A 15 4.95 -10.34 -11.79
C ILE A 15 6.38 -10.61 -11.31
N TYR A 16 6.95 -9.73 -10.49
CA TYR A 16 8.18 -10.04 -9.77
C TYR A 16 7.80 -10.61 -8.41
N SER A 17 8.04 -11.89 -8.23
CA SER A 17 8.00 -12.55 -6.93
C SER A 17 9.42 -12.90 -6.53
N PHE A 18 9.87 -12.44 -5.37
CA PHE A 18 11.13 -12.90 -4.79
C PHE A 18 10.91 -13.23 -3.32
N GLN A 19 11.51 -14.33 -2.87
CA GLN A 19 11.57 -14.70 -1.46
C GLN A 19 12.88 -14.14 -0.91
N LYS A 20 12.81 -13.30 0.13
CA LYS A 20 14.00 -12.81 0.82
C LYS A 20 13.85 -13.08 2.30
N GLU A 21 14.94 -13.53 2.91
CA GLU A 21 15.01 -13.65 4.36
C GLU A 21 15.05 -12.24 4.95
N VAL A 22 13.91 -11.78 5.45
CA VAL A 22 13.80 -10.51 6.17
C VAL A 22 13.75 -10.87 7.66
N VAL A 23 14.70 -10.37 8.43
CA VAL A 23 14.68 -10.51 9.90
C VAL A 23 13.44 -9.76 10.39
N ALA A 24 12.75 -10.30 11.40
CA ALA A 24 11.43 -9.85 11.87
C ALA A 24 11.37 -8.36 12.28
N GLU A 25 12.53 -7.71 12.41
CA GLU A 25 12.63 -6.33 12.83
C GLU A 25 11.98 -5.30 11.93
N ASP A 26 11.75 -5.49 10.62
CA ASP A 26 11.10 -4.38 9.92
C ASP A 26 10.40 -4.72 8.59
N ILE A 27 9.06 -4.51 8.55
CA ILE A 27 8.39 -4.10 7.31
C ILE A 27 9.01 -2.79 6.81
N TYR A 28 9.47 -1.92 7.72
CA TYR A 28 10.24 -0.72 7.37
C TYR A 28 11.62 -1.04 6.76
N GLN A 29 12.31 -2.15 7.07
CA GLN A 29 13.48 -2.68 6.36
C GLN A 29 13.00 -3.41 5.14
N ALA A 30 11.85 -4.06 5.07
CA ALA A 30 11.37 -4.61 3.81
C ALA A 30 11.13 -3.47 2.80
N VAL A 31 10.52 -2.37 3.24
CA VAL A 31 10.36 -1.12 2.50
C VAL A 31 11.70 -0.44 2.26
N LYS A 32 12.58 -0.34 3.26
CA LYS A 32 13.92 0.25 3.13
C LYS A 32 14.89 -0.64 2.34
N ILE A 33 14.67 -1.94 2.26
CA ILE A 33 15.36 -2.91 1.39
C ILE A 33 14.80 -2.76 -0.02
N ILE A 34 13.51 -2.51 -0.20
CA ILE A 34 12.96 -2.06 -1.49
C ILE A 34 13.58 -0.71 -1.87
N GLU A 35 13.78 0.21 -0.91
CA GLU A 35 14.45 1.51 -1.11
C GLU A 35 15.98 1.43 -1.20
N GLU A 36 16.64 0.40 -0.70
CA GLU A 36 18.08 0.16 -0.79
C GLU A 36 18.40 -0.65 -2.06
N GLU A 37 17.52 -1.59 -2.44
CA GLU A 37 17.48 -2.18 -3.78
C GLU A 37 17.11 -1.16 -4.87
N ARG A 38 16.52 0.00 -4.52
CA ARG A 38 16.43 1.20 -5.39
C ARG A 38 17.81 1.63 -5.88
N ILE A 39 18.85 1.48 -5.04
CA ILE A 39 20.24 1.86 -5.33
C ILE A 39 20.97 0.73 -6.06
N GLU A 40 20.77 -0.53 -5.64
CA GLU A 40 21.45 -1.68 -6.28
C GLU A 40 20.85 -2.06 -7.64
N ARG A 41 19.54 -1.93 -7.87
CA ARG A 41 18.89 -2.30 -9.15
C ARG A 41 19.08 -1.29 -10.27
N ILE A 42 19.39 -0.02 -9.97
CA ILE A 42 19.93 0.92 -10.98
C ILE A 42 21.22 0.35 -11.61
N ASN A 43 21.98 -0.48 -10.87
CA ASN A 43 23.15 -1.17 -11.39
C ASN A 43 22.86 -2.57 -11.97
N PHE A 44 21.73 -3.20 -11.60
CA PHE A 44 21.37 -4.57 -12.00
C PHE A 44 20.58 -4.67 -13.32
N ASP A 45 20.05 -3.56 -13.86
CA ASP A 45 19.43 -3.48 -15.21
C ASP A 45 20.37 -3.93 -16.37
N LYS A 46 21.59 -4.41 -16.06
CA LYS A 46 22.56 -5.00 -16.99
C LYS A 46 22.59 -6.54 -17.06
N LYS A 47 21.90 -7.34 -16.22
CA LYS A 47 21.96 -8.82 -16.35
C LYS A 47 20.66 -9.57 -16.04
N LYS A 48 20.43 -10.60 -16.86
CA LYS A 48 19.19 -11.37 -17.15
C LYS A 48 18.57 -12.18 -16.01
N LYS A 49 17.22 -12.25 -16.10
CA LYS A 49 16.27 -13.41 -16.17
C LYS A 49 16.55 -14.76 -15.47
N ASN A 50 15.47 -15.19 -14.81
CA ASN A 50 14.93 -16.55 -14.56
C ASN A 50 15.49 -17.37 -13.39
N GLU A 51 14.71 -17.50 -12.31
CA GLU A 51 14.68 -18.70 -11.47
C GLU A 51 13.23 -19.06 -11.06
N LYS A 52 12.96 -20.37 -10.97
CA LYS A 52 11.65 -21.01 -10.77
C LYS A 52 11.22 -21.00 -9.29
N ARG A 53 9.90 -20.97 -9.09
CA ARG A 53 9.19 -20.99 -7.79
C ARG A 53 9.05 -22.42 -7.24
N GLU A 54 9.23 -22.58 -5.94
CA GLU A 54 8.65 -23.67 -5.15
C GLU A 54 7.53 -23.11 -4.25
N ASN A 55 6.39 -23.79 -4.27
CA ASN A 55 5.11 -23.38 -3.69
C ASN A 55 5.01 -23.70 -2.19
N GLY A 56 4.27 -22.88 -1.46
CA GLY A 56 3.80 -23.26 -0.13
C GLY A 56 3.10 -22.18 0.68
N GLU A 57 2.22 -21.36 0.12
CA GLU A 57 1.34 -20.45 0.88
C GLU A 57 0.10 -20.11 0.04
N ASN A 58 -1.08 -20.01 0.67
CA ASN A 58 -2.34 -19.71 -0.02
C ASN A 58 -2.22 -18.38 -0.78
N GLU A 59 -2.05 -18.45 -2.11
CA GLU A 59 -1.99 -17.26 -2.95
C GLU A 59 -3.32 -16.49 -2.82
N ILE A 60 -3.23 -15.18 -2.57
CA ILE A 60 -4.40 -14.31 -2.60
C ILE A 60 -4.90 -14.27 -4.05
N GLU A 61 -6.15 -14.64 -4.27
CA GLU A 61 -6.83 -14.41 -5.53
C GLU A 61 -7.16 -12.91 -5.67
N GLU A 62 -6.21 -12.13 -6.19
CA GLU A 62 -6.31 -10.66 -6.28
C GLU A 62 -7.57 -10.15 -7.01
N ASN A 63 -8.13 -10.97 -7.90
CA ASN A 63 -9.38 -10.68 -8.62
C ASN A 63 -10.61 -10.65 -7.70
N GLU A 64 -10.53 -11.27 -6.52
CA GLU A 64 -11.62 -11.32 -5.54
C GLU A 64 -11.50 -10.23 -4.47
N VAL A 65 -10.32 -9.61 -4.37
CA VAL A 65 -10.06 -8.56 -3.37
C VAL A 65 -10.63 -7.23 -3.87
N ARG A 66 -11.77 -6.81 -3.30
CA ARG A 66 -12.32 -5.46 -3.51
C ARG A 66 -11.43 -4.42 -2.82
N LEU A 67 -11.09 -3.33 -3.52
CA LEU A 67 -10.26 -2.26 -2.96
C LEU A 67 -10.86 -1.69 -1.67
N GLY A 68 -12.18 -1.52 -1.67
CA GLY A 68 -12.95 -1.04 -0.54
C GLY A 68 -12.85 -1.87 0.75
N SER A 69 -12.55 -3.17 0.62
CA SER A 69 -12.43 -4.09 1.77
C SER A 69 -11.08 -4.01 2.48
N ILE A 70 -10.09 -3.34 1.87
CA ILE A 70 -8.74 -3.21 2.43
C ILE A 70 -8.80 -2.38 3.72
N ILE A 71 -8.18 -2.88 4.79
CA ILE A 71 -8.11 -2.20 6.08
C ILE A 71 -7.13 -1.02 5.96
N ASN A 72 -7.57 0.18 6.31
CA ASN A 72 -6.73 1.39 6.29
C ASN A 72 -6.06 1.63 7.66
N LEU A 73 -4.93 2.34 7.68
CA LEU A 73 -4.27 2.79 8.92
C LEU A 73 -4.36 4.31 9.17
N HIS A 74 -5.29 5.00 8.49
CA HIS A 74 -5.51 6.44 8.62
C HIS A 74 -6.99 6.78 8.59
N ASN A 75 -7.44 7.66 9.48
CA ASN A 75 -8.74 8.33 9.33
C ASN A 75 -8.65 9.40 8.23
N LYS A 76 -9.80 10.00 7.87
CA LYS A 76 -9.84 11.08 6.87
C LYS A 76 -8.92 12.25 7.20
N GLU A 77 -8.72 12.58 8.48
CA GLU A 77 -7.85 13.69 8.89
C GLU A 77 -6.36 13.41 8.64
N GLY A 78 -5.99 12.14 8.45
CA GLY A 78 -4.65 11.75 8.01
C GLY A 78 -4.40 11.94 6.51
N ILE A 79 -5.45 12.25 5.72
CA ILE A 79 -5.36 12.47 4.27
C ILE A 79 -5.24 13.98 4.00
N CYS A 80 -4.01 14.46 3.80
CA CYS A 80 -3.73 15.89 3.82
C CYS A 80 -3.81 16.60 2.46
N CYS A 81 -3.70 15.89 1.34
CA CYS A 81 -3.53 16.51 0.02
C CYS A 81 -4.53 16.01 -1.01
N LEU A 82 -5.74 16.55 -0.97
CA LEU A 82 -6.80 16.20 -1.95
C LEU A 82 -6.41 16.60 -3.38
N GLU A 83 -5.67 17.70 -3.55
CA GLU A 83 -5.17 18.11 -4.87
C GLU A 83 -4.23 17.06 -5.47
N ARG A 84 -3.34 16.46 -4.67
CA ARG A 84 -2.49 15.34 -5.10
C ARG A 84 -3.33 14.17 -5.57
N ILE A 85 -4.42 13.84 -4.89
CA ILE A 85 -5.35 12.78 -5.32
C ILE A 85 -5.97 13.14 -6.66
N ARG A 86 -6.50 14.36 -6.83
CA ARG A 86 -7.09 14.82 -8.09
C ARG A 86 -6.09 14.76 -9.25
N ASN A 87 -4.84 15.16 -9.03
CA ASN A 87 -3.78 15.06 -10.02
C ASN A 87 -3.47 13.60 -10.38
N MET A 88 -3.42 12.70 -9.39
CA MET A 88 -3.27 11.27 -9.63
C MET A 88 -4.45 10.69 -10.43
N VAL A 89 -5.69 11.08 -10.13
CA VAL A 89 -6.89 10.68 -10.89
C VAL A 89 -6.75 11.08 -12.36
N SER A 90 -6.42 12.35 -12.63
CA SER A 90 -6.19 12.85 -13.99
C SER A 90 -5.10 12.05 -14.73
N CYS A 91 -3.99 11.72 -14.06
CA CYS A 91 -2.98 10.84 -14.65
C CYS A 91 -3.55 9.47 -15.03
N ILE A 92 -4.28 8.81 -14.12
CA ILE A 92 -4.88 7.48 -14.34
C ILE A 92 -5.86 7.49 -15.51
N GLU A 93 -6.76 8.48 -15.56
CA GLU A 93 -7.76 8.65 -16.62
C GLU A 93 -7.12 8.90 -17.99
N ASN A 94 -5.99 9.62 -18.03
CA ASN A 94 -5.18 9.82 -19.23
C ASN A 94 -4.25 8.64 -19.56
N GLY A 95 -4.41 7.49 -18.88
CA GLY A 95 -3.62 6.29 -19.14
C GLY A 95 -2.17 6.35 -18.62
N LYS A 96 -1.80 7.37 -17.84
CA LYS A 96 -0.47 7.51 -17.24
C LYS A 96 -0.39 6.74 -15.91
N ASP A 97 0.78 6.19 -15.61
CA ASP A 97 1.06 5.59 -14.32
C ASP A 97 1.31 6.67 -13.26
N ILE A 98 1.05 6.34 -11.99
CA ILE A 98 1.29 7.22 -10.83
C ILE A 98 2.43 6.71 -9.94
N PHE A 99 3.29 5.84 -10.46
CA PHE A 99 4.36 5.17 -9.73
C PHE A 99 5.30 6.11 -8.95
N GLU A 100 5.88 5.57 -7.88
CA GLU A 100 6.97 6.17 -7.15
C GLU A 100 8.21 6.22 -8.05
N ASP A 101 8.80 7.41 -8.20
CA ASP A 101 9.93 7.68 -9.11
C ASP A 101 9.73 7.13 -10.54
N GLY A 102 8.47 6.98 -10.98
CA GLY A 102 8.11 6.45 -12.30
C GLY A 102 8.35 4.95 -12.49
N LYS A 103 8.68 4.20 -11.43
CA LYS A 103 9.05 2.77 -11.54
C LYS A 103 8.31 1.84 -10.60
N TRP A 104 7.90 2.27 -9.41
CA TRP A 104 7.39 1.37 -8.36
C TRP A 104 5.93 1.64 -7.99
N PRO A 105 5.14 0.62 -7.63
CA PRO A 105 3.80 0.85 -7.11
C PRO A 105 3.85 1.61 -5.78
N ASN A 106 3.06 2.67 -5.65
CA ASN A 106 2.94 3.40 -4.37
C ASN A 106 2.19 2.61 -3.30
N ILE A 107 1.38 1.62 -3.71
CA ILE A 107 0.45 0.91 -2.83
C ILE A 107 1.18 -0.27 -2.22
N LYS A 108 1.34 -0.25 -0.90
CA LYS A 108 2.05 -1.27 -0.12
C LYS A 108 1.06 -1.92 0.85
N LEU A 109 0.85 -3.22 0.69
CA LEU A 109 -0.15 -4.01 1.41
C LEU A 109 0.53 -5.09 2.25
N ALA A 110 0.10 -5.24 3.49
CA ALA A 110 0.49 -6.33 4.36
C ALA A 110 -0.65 -7.36 4.45
N GLN A 111 -0.35 -8.63 4.16
CA GLN A 111 -1.29 -9.73 4.37
C GLN A 111 -1.18 -10.23 5.81
N MET A 112 -2.31 -10.20 6.51
CA MET A 112 -2.46 -10.71 7.86
C MET A 112 -3.65 -11.66 7.94
N LYS A 113 -3.83 -12.29 9.11
CA LYS A 113 -4.98 -13.18 9.37
C LYS A 113 -6.31 -12.43 9.27
N GLU A 114 -6.30 -11.16 9.66
CA GLU A 114 -7.46 -10.26 9.65
C GLU A 114 -7.83 -9.77 8.25
N GLY A 115 -6.93 -9.89 7.27
CA GLY A 115 -7.11 -9.42 5.91
C GLY A 115 -5.91 -8.65 5.38
N LEU A 116 -6.16 -7.85 4.34
CA LEU A 116 -5.15 -6.97 3.76
C LEU A 116 -5.19 -5.60 4.41
N ILE A 117 -4.03 -5.14 4.87
CA ILE A 117 -3.85 -3.84 5.50
C ILE A 117 -3.06 -2.94 4.57
N LEU A 118 -3.57 -1.73 4.33
CA LEU A 118 -2.88 -0.67 3.61
C LEU A 118 -1.89 0.04 4.52
N PHE A 119 -0.62 -0.28 4.28
CA PHE A 119 0.52 0.28 5.00
C PHE A 119 0.89 1.66 4.47
N ASP A 120 0.93 1.79 3.14
CA ASP A 120 1.26 3.02 2.44
C ASP A 120 0.55 3.07 1.08
N GLY A 121 0.36 4.28 0.56
CA GLY A 121 -0.28 4.52 -0.73
C GLY A 121 -1.76 4.88 -0.66
N HIS A 122 -2.28 5.36 0.49
CA HIS A 122 -3.69 5.78 0.64
C HIS A 122 -4.14 6.77 -0.43
N HIS A 123 -3.33 7.78 -0.73
CA HIS A 123 -3.63 8.75 -1.79
C HIS A 123 -3.76 8.08 -3.17
N SER A 124 -2.87 7.12 -3.47
CA SER A 124 -2.89 6.39 -4.74
C SER A 124 -4.06 5.43 -4.84
N LEU A 125 -4.38 4.71 -3.76
CA LEU A 125 -5.51 3.80 -3.73
C LEU A 125 -6.84 4.55 -3.86
N LEU A 126 -7.00 5.68 -3.16
CA LEU A 126 -8.14 6.59 -3.33
C LEU A 126 -8.25 7.08 -4.78
N ALA A 127 -7.14 7.51 -5.40
CA ALA A 127 -7.14 7.95 -6.78
C ALA A 127 -7.60 6.85 -7.75
N TYR A 128 -7.17 5.60 -7.57
CA TYR A 128 -7.64 4.48 -8.38
C TYR A 128 -9.14 4.19 -8.16
N MET A 129 -9.62 4.24 -6.92
CA MET A 129 -11.05 4.06 -6.61
C MET A 129 -11.90 5.15 -7.29
N ILE A 130 -11.46 6.41 -7.24
CA ILE A 130 -12.14 7.53 -7.93
C ILE A 130 -12.14 7.33 -9.44
N ALA A 131 -11.03 6.85 -10.01
CA ALA A 131 -10.93 6.50 -11.43
C ALA A 131 -11.70 5.21 -11.80
N GLY A 132 -12.53 4.68 -10.90
CA GLY A 132 -13.47 3.58 -11.14
C GLY A 132 -12.90 2.18 -10.96
N LYS A 133 -11.68 2.02 -10.40
CA LYS A 133 -11.10 0.71 -10.09
C LYS A 133 -11.77 0.10 -8.87
N LYS A 134 -12.08 -1.19 -8.94
CA LYS A 134 -12.86 -1.90 -7.92
C LYS A 134 -12.08 -3.04 -7.27
N TYR A 135 -11.14 -3.65 -7.98
CA TYR A 135 -10.41 -4.82 -7.53
C TYR A 135 -8.89 -4.59 -7.49
N LEU A 136 -8.21 -5.34 -6.62
CA LEU A 136 -6.77 -5.24 -6.42
C LEU A 136 -5.99 -5.61 -7.69
N SER A 137 -6.49 -6.57 -8.46
CA SER A 137 -5.90 -6.98 -9.74
C SER A 137 -5.94 -5.91 -10.83
N GLU A 138 -6.69 -4.82 -10.65
CA GLU A 138 -6.76 -3.72 -11.61
C GLU A 138 -5.69 -2.66 -11.39
N ILE A 139 -4.94 -2.74 -10.28
CA ILE A 139 -4.03 -1.69 -9.83
C ILE A 139 -2.63 -2.23 -9.52
N PRO A 140 -1.59 -1.43 -9.76
CA PRO A 140 -0.23 -1.78 -9.37
C PRO A 140 -0.08 -1.70 -7.86
N HIS A 141 0.52 -2.73 -7.25
CA HIS A 141 0.68 -2.80 -5.81
C HIS A 141 1.82 -3.75 -5.40
N ILE A 142 2.23 -3.66 -4.13
CA ILE A 142 3.20 -4.54 -3.47
C ILE A 142 2.48 -5.27 -2.35
N LEU A 143 2.57 -6.61 -2.33
CA LEU A 143 2.07 -7.46 -1.25
C LEU A 143 3.23 -8.02 -0.44
N ILE A 144 3.14 -7.88 0.87
CA ILE A 144 4.04 -8.45 1.86
C ILE A 144 3.26 -9.54 2.59
N PHE A 145 3.72 -10.78 2.51
CA PHE A 145 3.02 -11.94 3.05
C PHE A 145 3.47 -12.26 4.47
N ASN A 146 2.61 -12.98 5.20
CA ASN A 146 2.86 -13.48 6.55
C ASN A 146 3.13 -12.40 7.60
N CYS A 147 2.47 -11.24 7.50
CA CYS A 147 2.65 -10.17 8.47
C CYS A 147 1.98 -10.50 9.82
N ASN A 148 2.53 -9.98 10.91
CA ASN A 148 1.99 -10.14 12.27
C ASN A 148 1.80 -8.79 13.00
N ASP A 149 1.15 -8.83 14.17
CA ASP A 149 0.83 -7.62 14.95
C ASP A 149 2.08 -6.79 15.33
N SER A 150 3.21 -7.43 15.66
CA SER A 150 4.45 -6.71 15.98
C SER A 150 5.02 -5.96 14.78
N GLU A 151 4.79 -6.46 13.57
CA GLU A 151 5.29 -5.83 12.34
C GLU A 151 4.42 -4.65 11.91
N ILE A 152 3.11 -4.69 12.18
CA ILE A 152 2.25 -3.51 12.03
C ILE A 152 2.63 -2.44 13.04
N LYS A 153 3.00 -2.81 14.27
CA LYS A 153 3.46 -1.85 15.28
C LYS A 153 4.68 -1.04 14.83
N VAL A 154 5.46 -1.52 13.86
CA VAL A 154 6.53 -0.72 13.25
C VAL A 154 5.99 0.53 12.52
N VAL A 155 4.77 0.47 11.93
CA VAL A 155 4.07 1.67 11.38
C VAL A 155 3.79 2.68 12.49
N PHE A 156 3.32 2.17 13.62
CA PHE A 156 3.01 2.95 14.81
C PHE A 156 4.30 3.44 15.49
N GLY A 157 5.46 2.85 15.14
CA GLY A 157 6.78 3.29 15.57
C GLY A 157 6.89 3.35 17.08
N LYS A 158 7.27 4.52 17.62
CA LYS A 158 7.40 4.77 19.05
C LYS A 158 6.06 4.97 19.78
N LEU A 159 4.93 4.87 19.08
CA LEU A 159 3.60 5.07 19.64
C LEU A 159 3.07 3.73 20.18
N ASP A 160 2.71 3.68 21.45
CA ASP A 160 2.09 2.50 22.07
C ASP A 160 0.60 2.50 21.77
N GLY A 161 0.22 1.88 20.63
CA GLY A 161 -1.15 1.84 20.16
C GLY A 161 -1.65 0.44 19.80
N ASP A 162 -2.96 0.24 19.91
CA ASP A 162 -3.68 -0.92 19.41
C ASP A 162 -4.19 -0.60 18.00
N TRP A 163 -3.44 -1.01 16.97
CA TRP A 163 -3.77 -0.70 15.56
C TRP A 163 -5.17 -1.14 15.12
N LYS A 164 -5.78 -2.07 15.86
CA LYS A 164 -7.17 -2.53 15.63
C LYS A 164 -8.19 -1.49 16.09
N LYS A 165 -7.85 -0.64 17.06
CA LYS A 165 -8.70 0.43 17.63
C LYS A 165 -8.23 1.83 17.29
N GLU A 166 -6.97 1.98 16.93
CA GLU A 166 -6.30 3.26 16.72
C GLU A 166 -5.66 3.31 15.33
N VAL A 167 -5.57 4.53 14.80
CA VAL A 167 -4.91 4.83 13.54
C VAL A 167 -3.98 6.02 13.73
N VAL A 168 -2.98 6.12 12.87
CA VAL A 168 -2.01 7.20 12.95
C VAL A 168 -2.52 8.39 12.16
N ASN A 169 -2.32 9.59 12.68
CA ASN A 169 -2.50 10.86 11.99
C ASN A 169 -1.19 11.64 12.03
N TRP A 170 -0.37 11.48 10.98
CA TRP A 170 0.90 12.19 10.84
C TRP A 170 0.76 13.71 10.64
N GLN A 171 -0.47 14.22 10.49
CA GLN A 171 -0.73 15.66 10.46
C GLN A 171 -0.94 16.25 11.86
N ALA A 172 -1.12 15.40 12.89
CA ALA A 172 -1.24 15.86 14.25
C ALA A 172 0.12 16.34 14.80
N SER A 173 0.06 17.16 15.84
CA SER A 173 1.27 17.57 16.57
C SER A 173 1.97 16.36 17.19
N ALA A 174 3.29 16.42 17.30
CA ALA A 174 4.09 15.38 17.95
C ALA A 174 3.55 15.03 19.35
N GLY A 175 3.35 13.74 19.62
CA GLY A 175 2.74 13.19 20.83
C GLY A 175 1.22 13.01 20.79
N ASN A 176 0.55 13.47 19.73
CA ASN A 176 -0.90 13.34 19.52
C ASN A 176 -1.27 12.63 18.20
N GLU A 177 -0.33 11.87 17.63
CA GLU A 177 -0.51 11.20 16.34
C GLU A 177 -1.46 10.00 16.41
N LEU A 178 -1.65 9.39 17.58
CA LEU A 178 -2.64 8.32 17.72
C LEU A 178 -4.04 8.90 17.89
N CYS A 179 -4.98 8.36 17.11
CA CYS A 179 -6.39 8.69 17.26
C CYS A 179 -7.25 7.44 17.13
N ILE A 180 -8.44 7.49 17.74
CA ILE A 180 -9.42 6.40 17.64
C ILE A 180 -9.79 6.19 16.17
N ARG A 181 -9.75 4.93 15.74
CA ARG A 181 -10.18 4.50 14.41
C ARG A 181 -11.66 4.83 14.20
N ARG A 182 -11.94 5.59 13.14
CA ARG A 182 -13.30 5.92 12.70
C ARG A 182 -13.63 5.21 11.41
N GLU A 183 -12.78 5.35 10.40
CA GLU A 183 -12.88 4.59 9.15
C GLU A 183 -12.11 3.28 9.25
N LYS A 184 -12.80 2.15 9.08
CA LYS A 184 -12.26 0.80 9.28
C LYS A 184 -11.59 0.22 8.04
N ASN A 185 -12.02 0.69 6.86
CA ASN A 185 -11.54 0.22 5.58
C ASN A 185 -11.56 1.36 4.55
N MET A 186 -11.09 1.04 3.35
CA MET A 186 -10.99 2.00 2.26
C MET A 186 -12.33 2.47 1.71
N ASP A 187 -13.41 1.69 1.79
CA ASP A 187 -14.75 2.15 1.38
C ASP A 187 -15.29 3.21 2.34
N GLU A 188 -15.12 3.02 3.65
CA GLU A 188 -15.51 4.01 4.66
C GLU A 188 -14.68 5.30 4.51
N LEU A 189 -13.37 5.18 4.30
CA LEU A 189 -12.46 6.32 4.05
C LEU A 189 -12.78 7.03 2.73
N PHE A 190 -13.03 6.27 1.67
CA PHE A 190 -13.43 6.83 0.38
C PHE A 190 -14.74 7.60 0.52
N THR A 191 -15.75 7.01 1.16
CA THR A 191 -17.06 7.65 1.38
C THR A 191 -16.93 8.93 2.17
N SER A 192 -16.08 8.96 3.21
CA SER A 192 -15.90 10.15 4.05
C SER A 192 -15.18 11.31 3.36
N LEU A 193 -14.44 11.02 2.27
CA LEU A 193 -13.70 12.01 1.49
C LEU A 193 -14.29 12.27 0.10
N HIS A 194 -15.23 11.45 -0.37
CA HIS A 194 -15.69 11.47 -1.76
C HIS A 194 -16.23 12.84 -2.19
N ALA A 195 -17.06 13.45 -1.35
CA ALA A 195 -17.59 14.80 -1.61
C ALA A 195 -16.45 15.82 -1.71
N ASP A 196 -15.51 15.81 -0.75
CA ASP A 196 -14.41 16.76 -0.71
C ASP A 196 -13.47 16.60 -1.91
N ILE A 197 -13.25 15.38 -2.40
CA ILE A 197 -12.39 15.12 -3.55
C ILE A 197 -13.08 15.48 -4.88
N CYS A 198 -14.38 15.18 -5.01
CA CYS A 198 -15.14 15.38 -6.24
C CYS A 198 -15.67 16.81 -6.43
N LEU A 199 -15.73 17.63 -5.38
CA LEU A 199 -15.97 19.07 -5.50
C LEU A 199 -14.78 19.70 -6.23
N ARG A 200 -14.95 19.95 -7.54
CA ARG A 200 -14.10 20.87 -8.28
C ARG A 200 -14.42 22.25 -7.74
N ASN A 201 -13.43 23.01 -7.29
CA ASN A 201 -13.62 24.44 -7.16
C ASN A 201 -13.93 24.94 -8.58
N GLU A 202 -15.20 25.25 -8.82
CA GLU A 202 -15.67 25.96 -10.00
C GLU A 202 -15.01 27.34 -10.10
#